data_AF-A0A0D3J675-F1
#
_entry.id   AF-A0A0D3J675-F1
#
_cell.length_a   1.000
_cell.length_b   1.000
_cell.length_c   1.000
_cell.angle_alpha   90.00
_cell.angle_beta   90.00
_cell.angle_gamma   90.00
#
_symmetry.space_group_name_H-M   'P 1'
#
loop_
_entity.id
_entity.type
_entity.pdbx_description
1 polymer ?
#
loop_
_entity_poly.entity_id
_entity_poly.type
_entity_poly.pdbx_seq_one_letter_code
_entity_poly.pdbx_strand_id
1 'polypeptide(L)'
;MVALGAPMLPCRAVLRACLVECSALWMRHAPVGDVAGLDGRSLPLWQYSHAARSPAATWCETALPAASDAALLQGRVRLTARAGTAHALVAWVDFDFGDAPGAGAALIRTGPTAESGDVPRFGPTPSWQGAVFLPTPRALGEEVVVASLSLDLLRGELRGELL
;
A
#
# COMPACT_ATOMS: atom_id res chain seq x y z
N MET A 1 8.65 -0.76 -42.57
CA MET A 1 7.59 -0.17 -41.72
C MET A 1 7.57 -0.99 -40.45
N VAL A 2 8.22 -0.52 -39.39
CA VAL A 2 8.30 -1.24 -38.11
C VAL A 2 6.90 -1.20 -37.49
N ALA A 3 6.32 -2.36 -37.18
CA ALA A 3 5.09 -2.41 -36.42
C ALA A 3 5.34 -1.65 -35.10
N LEU A 4 4.65 -0.53 -34.90
CA LEU A 4 4.57 0.14 -33.60
C LEU A 4 4.09 -0.91 -32.61
N GLY A 5 4.94 -1.23 -31.63
CA GLY A 5 4.77 -2.36 -30.71
C GLY A 5 3.39 -2.36 -30.06
N ALA A 6 2.83 -3.55 -29.86
CA ALA A 6 1.55 -3.71 -29.20
C ALA A 6 1.55 -3.00 -27.82
N PRO A 7 0.45 -2.34 -27.42
CA PRO A 7 0.36 -1.70 -26.13
C PRO A 7 0.53 -2.74 -25.03
N MET A 8 1.48 -2.50 -24.13
CA MET A 8 1.73 -3.40 -23.02
C MET A 8 0.73 -3.15 -21.90
N LEU A 9 0.13 -4.22 -21.39
CA LEU A 9 -0.89 -4.18 -20.35
C LEU A 9 -0.50 -5.09 -19.17
N PRO A 10 -0.68 -4.65 -17.91
CA PRO A 10 -1.00 -3.27 -17.51
C PRO A 10 0.10 -2.28 -17.94
N CYS A 11 -0.28 -1.01 -18.17
CA CYS A 11 0.65 0.02 -18.62
C CYS A 11 1.29 0.79 -17.46
N ARG A 12 0.66 0.77 -16.28
CA ARG A 12 1.15 1.47 -15.10
C ARG A 12 0.81 0.70 -13.81
N ALA A 13 1.73 0.74 -12.85
CA ALA A 13 1.50 0.33 -11.48
C ALA A 13 1.41 1.57 -10.59
N VAL A 14 0.38 1.62 -9.75
CA VAL A 14 0.11 2.71 -8.80
C VAL A 14 0.23 2.16 -7.40
N LEU A 15 1.29 2.54 -6.70
CA LEU A 15 1.54 2.07 -5.35
C LEU A 15 0.94 3.03 -4.34
N ARG A 16 0.11 2.49 -3.44
CA ARG A 16 -0.68 3.25 -2.48
C ARG A 16 -0.43 2.77 -1.07
N ALA A 17 -0.70 3.65 -0.10
CA ALA A 17 -0.66 3.31 1.30
C ALA A 17 -1.73 4.01 2.13
N CYS A 18 -2.02 3.47 3.31
CA CYS A 18 -2.81 4.11 4.36
C CYS A 18 -2.38 3.67 5.76
N LEU A 19 -2.78 4.46 6.77
CA LEU A 19 -2.64 4.09 8.18
C LEU A 19 -3.81 3.19 8.59
N VAL A 20 -3.52 2.16 9.39
CA VAL A 20 -4.52 1.20 9.86
C VAL A 20 -4.37 0.94 11.35
N GLU A 21 -5.51 0.91 12.03
CA GLU A 21 -5.68 0.35 13.36
C GLU A 21 -6.11 -1.11 13.25
N CYS A 22 -5.27 -2.04 13.71
CA CYS A 22 -5.64 -3.45 13.85
C CYS A 22 -6.08 -3.74 15.29
N SER A 23 -7.08 -4.58 15.54
CA SER A 23 -7.50 -4.88 16.92
C SER A 23 -6.50 -5.80 17.66
N ALA A 24 -6.15 -6.93 17.04
CA ALA A 24 -5.29 -7.95 17.66
C ALA A 24 -4.07 -8.35 16.83
N LEU A 25 -4.10 -8.09 15.52
CA LEU A 25 -3.03 -8.49 14.60
C LEU A 25 -1.69 -7.81 14.96
N TRP A 26 -1.75 -6.55 15.42
CA TRP A 26 -0.55 -5.81 15.79
C TRP A 26 0.21 -6.47 16.95
N MET A 27 -0.47 -7.06 17.93
CA MET A 27 0.19 -7.72 19.08
C MET A 27 1.01 -8.95 18.66
N ARG A 28 0.67 -9.61 17.54
CA ARG A 28 1.43 -10.75 17.01
C ARG A 28 2.70 -10.33 16.27
N HIS A 29 2.78 -9.07 15.90
CA HIS A 29 3.84 -8.50 15.06
C HIS A 29 4.57 -7.34 15.73
N ALA A 30 4.10 -6.90 16.90
CA ALA A 30 4.78 -5.93 17.72
C ALA A 30 6.15 -6.51 18.11
N PRO A 31 7.24 -5.78 17.87
CA PRO A 31 8.55 -6.24 18.30
C PRO A 31 8.55 -6.39 19.83
N VAL A 32 9.14 -7.48 20.34
CA VAL A 32 9.25 -7.75 21.78
C VAL A 32 10.40 -6.95 22.41
N GLY A 33 10.76 -5.79 21.84
CA GLY A 33 11.93 -5.00 22.22
C GLY A 33 12.44 -4.08 21.10
N ASP A 34 13.55 -3.42 21.36
CA ASP A 34 14.17 -2.39 20.51
C ASP A 34 14.90 -3.04 19.32
N VAL A 35 14.18 -3.35 18.25
CA VAL A 35 14.75 -3.81 16.97
C VAL A 35 14.47 -2.74 15.93
N ALA A 36 15.53 -1.99 15.58
CA ALA A 36 15.48 -0.95 14.58
C ALA A 36 15.27 -1.56 13.18
N GLY A 37 14.07 -1.38 12.64
CA GLY A 37 13.70 -1.76 11.27
C GLY A 37 12.28 -2.31 11.19
N LEU A 38 11.44 -1.73 10.35
CA LEU A 38 10.09 -2.24 10.10
C LEU A 38 10.07 -3.08 8.82
N ASP A 39 9.99 -4.40 8.99
CA ASP A 39 9.82 -5.33 7.88
C ASP A 39 8.33 -5.52 7.57
N GLY A 40 7.95 -5.16 6.33
CA GLY A 40 6.61 -5.35 5.83
C GLY A 40 6.28 -6.83 5.65
N ARG A 41 5.07 -7.23 6.05
CA ARG A 41 4.57 -8.60 5.83
C ARG A 41 3.39 -8.57 4.87
N SER A 42 3.35 -9.54 3.96
CA SER A 42 2.19 -9.77 3.12
C SER A 42 1.10 -10.47 3.93
N LEU A 43 -0.08 -9.87 4.07
CA LEU A 43 -1.18 -10.39 4.88
C LEU A 43 -2.53 -10.27 4.14
N PRO A 44 -3.43 -11.26 4.27
CA PRO A 44 -4.81 -11.13 3.82
C PRO A 44 -5.60 -10.29 4.82
N LEU A 45 -5.51 -8.95 4.73
CA LEU A 45 -6.06 -8.04 5.75
C LEU A 45 -7.58 -8.18 5.96
N TRP A 46 -8.30 -8.69 4.97
CA TRP A 46 -9.73 -8.98 5.05
C TRP A 46 -10.09 -10.06 6.10
N GLN A 47 -9.13 -10.88 6.51
CA GLN A 47 -9.31 -11.88 7.57
C GLN A 47 -9.19 -11.31 8.98
N TYR A 48 -8.74 -10.06 9.11
CA TYR A 48 -8.43 -9.45 10.40
C TYR A 48 -9.29 -8.20 10.60
N SER A 49 -9.85 -8.02 11.79
CA SER A 49 -10.55 -6.79 12.12
C SER A 49 -9.58 -5.61 12.12
N HIS A 50 -9.91 -4.59 11.33
CA HIS A 50 -9.11 -3.39 11.16
C HIS A 50 -10.00 -2.16 10.89
N ALA A 51 -9.45 -0.98 11.14
CA ALA A 51 -10.05 0.30 10.77
C ALA A 51 -8.99 1.18 10.13
N ALA A 52 -9.25 1.72 8.94
CA ALA A 52 -8.34 2.70 8.35
C ALA A 52 -8.38 4.02 9.14
N ARG A 53 -7.20 4.57 9.38
CA ARG A 53 -6.95 5.83 10.07
C ARG A 53 -6.47 6.93 9.14
N SER A 54 -6.35 6.65 7.84
CA SER A 54 -6.21 7.66 6.80
C SER A 54 -6.91 7.20 5.51
N PRO A 55 -7.26 8.12 4.61
CA PRO A 55 -7.51 7.76 3.21
C PRO A 55 -6.30 7.08 2.57
N ALA A 56 -6.52 6.40 1.46
CA ALA A 56 -5.45 5.89 0.62
C ALA A 56 -4.74 7.06 -0.08
N ALA A 57 -3.41 7.03 -0.11
CA ALA A 57 -2.61 8.00 -0.85
C ALA A 57 -1.56 7.28 -1.71
N THR A 58 -1.33 7.82 -2.91
CA THR A 58 -0.30 7.34 -3.82
C THR A 58 1.06 7.84 -3.38
N TRP A 59 2.07 6.96 -3.40
CA TRP A 59 3.43 7.31 -3.01
C TRP A 59 4.45 7.27 -4.16
N CYS A 60 4.07 6.63 -5.26
CA CYS A 60 4.92 6.21 -6.37
C CYS A 60 4.01 5.66 -7.46
N GLU A 61 4.26 6.08 -8.69
CA GLU A 61 3.69 5.52 -9.89
C GLU A 61 4.84 5.12 -10.80
N THR A 62 4.70 3.99 -11.49
CA THR A 62 5.72 3.55 -12.43
C THR A 62 5.07 3.02 -13.69
N ALA A 63 5.57 3.46 -14.84
CA ALA A 63 5.21 2.90 -16.12
C ALA A 63 5.78 1.48 -16.23
N LEU A 64 5.02 0.58 -16.81
CA LEU A 64 5.48 -0.75 -17.13
C LEU A 64 5.93 -0.73 -18.62
N PRO A 65 7.04 -1.39 -19.00
CA PRO A 65 7.86 -2.29 -18.19
C PRO A 65 8.97 -1.57 -17.42
N ALA A 66 9.08 -0.24 -17.44
CA ALA A 66 10.19 0.48 -16.79
C ALA A 66 10.38 0.13 -15.28
N ALA A 67 9.32 -0.33 -14.61
CA ALA A 67 9.44 -0.89 -13.26
C ALA A 67 10.31 -2.15 -13.16
N SER A 68 10.40 -2.99 -14.20
CA SER A 68 11.25 -4.20 -14.20
C SER A 68 12.74 -3.87 -14.16
N ASP A 69 13.12 -2.68 -14.63
CA ASP A 69 14.51 -2.22 -14.61
C ASP A 69 14.87 -1.59 -13.24
N ALA A 70 13.87 -1.21 -12.46
CA ALA A 70 14.05 -0.68 -11.12
C ALA A 70 14.10 -1.83 -10.10
N ALA A 71 15.26 -2.05 -9.48
CA ALA A 71 15.35 -2.99 -8.35
C ALA A 71 14.56 -2.51 -7.12
N LEU A 72 14.38 -1.20 -6.97
CA LEU A 72 13.80 -0.55 -5.80
C LEU A 72 12.86 0.58 -6.21
N LEU A 73 11.60 0.51 -5.78
CA LEU A 73 10.66 1.62 -5.84
C LEU A 73 10.61 2.30 -4.48
N GLN A 74 10.85 3.61 -4.41
CA GLN A 74 10.87 4.35 -3.14
C GLN A 74 10.16 5.68 -3.27
N GLY A 75 9.56 6.15 -2.18
CA GLY A 75 8.83 7.40 -2.17
C GLY A 75 8.43 7.85 -0.77
N ARG A 76 7.89 9.07 -0.69
CA ARG A 76 7.25 9.60 0.51
C ARG A 76 5.78 9.79 0.26
N VAL A 77 4.97 9.50 1.26
CA VAL A 77 3.51 9.67 1.21
C VAL A 77 3.06 10.57 2.35
N ARG A 78 2.12 11.46 2.04
CA ARG A 78 1.42 12.29 3.03
C ARG A 78 0.06 11.66 3.31
N LEU A 79 -0.19 11.32 4.57
CA LEU A 79 -1.39 10.64 5.02
C LEU A 79 -2.13 11.57 5.99
N THR A 80 -3.31 12.03 5.59
CA THR A 80 -4.20 12.79 6.47
C THR A 80 -4.83 11.83 7.47
N ALA A 81 -4.29 11.84 8.69
CA ALA A 81 -4.71 10.97 9.77
C ALA A 81 -6.04 11.44 10.36
N ARG A 82 -6.81 10.47 10.83
CA ARG A 82 -7.98 10.64 11.68
C ARG A 82 -7.62 10.24 13.10
N ALA A 83 -8.30 10.87 14.05
CA ALA A 83 -8.15 10.53 15.46
C ALA A 83 -8.31 9.02 15.71
N GLY A 84 -7.42 8.47 16.54
CA GLY A 84 -7.37 7.04 16.86
C GLY A 84 -5.95 6.56 17.11
N THR A 85 -5.71 5.27 16.89
CA THR A 85 -4.37 4.68 17.03
C THR A 85 -3.95 4.03 15.72
N ALA A 86 -2.77 4.38 15.21
CA ALA A 86 -2.16 3.63 14.12
C ALA A 86 -1.32 2.49 14.66
N HIS A 87 -1.52 1.31 14.09
CA HIS A 87 -0.74 0.10 14.37
C HIS A 87 0.14 -0.29 13.21
N ALA A 88 -0.27 0.00 11.99
CA ALA A 88 0.46 -0.34 10.79
C ALA A 88 0.28 0.70 9.70
N LEU A 89 1.29 0.76 8.83
CA LEU A 89 1.25 1.37 7.52
C LEU A 89 1.03 0.24 6.50
N VAL A 90 -0.12 0.25 5.85
CA VAL A 90 -0.50 -0.76 4.87
C VAL A 90 -0.29 -0.21 3.48
N ALA A 91 0.28 -1.02 2.58
CA ALA A 91 0.52 -0.67 1.19
C ALA A 91 0.10 -1.79 0.23
N TRP A 92 -0.24 -1.39 -1.00
CA TRP A 92 -0.66 -2.27 -2.08
C TRP A 92 -0.37 -1.64 -3.45
N VAL A 93 -0.62 -2.40 -4.52
CA VAL A 93 -0.36 -1.99 -5.90
C VAL A 93 -1.62 -2.11 -6.74
N ASP A 94 -2.16 -1.01 -7.24
CA ASP A 94 -3.22 -1.06 -8.24
C ASP A 94 -2.60 -1.04 -9.64
N PHE A 95 -3.23 -1.76 -10.58
CA PHE A 95 -2.76 -1.86 -11.96
C PHE A 95 -3.69 -1.13 -12.90
N ASP A 96 -3.14 -0.18 -13.64
CA ASP A 96 -3.84 0.60 -14.64
C ASP A 96 -3.60 0.00 -16.02
N PHE A 97 -4.70 -0.32 -16.71
CA PHE A 97 -4.71 -0.89 -18.06
C PHE A 97 -4.96 0.17 -19.14
N GLY A 98 -5.05 1.46 -18.75
CA GLY A 98 -5.30 2.56 -19.67
C GLY A 98 -6.60 2.42 -20.46
N ASP A 99 -6.69 3.13 -21.58
CA ASP A 99 -7.82 3.06 -22.50
C ASP A 99 -7.65 1.94 -23.54
N ALA A 100 -7.39 0.71 -23.06
CA ALA A 100 -7.29 -0.43 -23.96
C ALA A 100 -8.63 -0.62 -24.72
N PRO A 101 -8.60 -0.80 -26.06
CA PRO A 101 -9.82 -0.93 -26.85
C PRO A 101 -10.70 -2.07 -26.33
N GLY A 102 -11.92 -1.75 -25.88
CA GLY A 102 -12.88 -2.72 -25.34
C GLY A 102 -12.75 -3.03 -23.84
N ALA A 103 -11.74 -2.51 -23.14
CA ALA A 103 -11.59 -2.70 -21.69
C ALA A 103 -12.23 -1.58 -20.86
N GLY A 104 -12.44 -0.39 -21.45
CA GLY A 104 -12.65 0.84 -20.68
C GLY A 104 -11.41 1.18 -19.84
N ALA A 105 -11.32 2.37 -19.26
CA ALA A 105 -10.27 2.69 -18.29
C ALA A 105 -10.38 1.74 -17.08
N ALA A 106 -9.64 0.64 -17.11
CA ALA A 106 -9.75 -0.43 -16.14
C ALA A 106 -8.60 -0.34 -15.14
N LEU A 107 -8.90 0.20 -13.94
CA LEU A 107 -8.03 0.08 -12.78
C LEU A 107 -8.37 -1.21 -12.05
N ILE A 108 -7.47 -2.20 -12.10
CA ILE A 108 -7.58 -3.38 -11.23
C ILE A 108 -7.08 -2.98 -9.85
N ARG A 109 -8.01 -2.90 -8.90
CA ARG A 109 -7.72 -2.62 -7.50
C ARG A 109 -7.31 -3.90 -6.77
N THR A 110 -6.15 -3.88 -6.12
CA THR A 110 -5.68 -5.01 -5.27
C THR A 110 -5.77 -4.72 -3.78
N GLY A 111 -6.06 -3.47 -3.44
CA GLY A 111 -6.25 -3.00 -2.08
C GLY A 111 -7.72 -3.03 -1.64
N PRO A 112 -8.21 -1.96 -0.98
CA PRO A 112 -9.56 -1.92 -0.43
C PRO A 112 -10.65 -2.15 -1.48
N THR A 113 -11.65 -2.97 -1.14
CA THR A 113 -12.79 -3.30 -2.01
C THR A 113 -13.89 -2.24 -1.99
N ALA A 114 -13.90 -1.37 -0.98
CA ALA A 114 -14.82 -0.25 -0.89
C ALA A 114 -14.15 0.94 -0.21
N GLU A 115 -14.38 2.13 -0.77
CA GLU A 115 -14.08 3.43 -0.17
C GLU A 115 -15.40 4.04 0.31
N SER A 116 -15.96 3.51 1.39
CA SER A 116 -17.15 4.12 2.01
C SER A 116 -16.68 5.24 2.94
N GLY A 117 -16.88 6.50 2.53
CA GLY A 117 -16.55 7.69 3.33
C GLY A 117 -15.05 7.94 3.52
N ASP A 118 -14.27 7.85 2.43
CA ASP A 118 -12.81 8.03 2.39
C ASP A 118 -12.00 7.07 3.28
N VAL A 119 -12.59 5.94 3.68
CA VAL A 119 -11.93 4.92 4.52
C VAL A 119 -11.73 3.62 3.73
N PRO A 120 -10.47 3.21 3.49
CA PRO A 120 -10.10 1.88 3.04
C PRO A 120 -10.79 0.76 3.82
N ARG A 121 -11.62 -0.06 3.16
CA ARG A 121 -12.09 -1.36 3.67
C ARG A 121 -11.57 -2.51 2.83
N PHE A 122 -10.80 -3.41 3.41
CA PHE A 122 -10.32 -4.61 2.74
C PHE A 122 -11.38 -5.72 2.85
N GLY A 123 -12.14 -5.93 1.77
CA GLY A 123 -13.04 -7.07 1.63
C GLY A 123 -12.33 -8.32 1.10
N PRO A 124 -13.04 -9.44 0.93
CA PRO A 124 -12.45 -10.68 0.43
C PRO A 124 -11.84 -10.48 -0.96
N THR A 125 -10.52 -10.57 -1.05
CA THR A 125 -9.78 -10.52 -2.33
C THR A 125 -8.72 -11.63 -2.37
N PRO A 126 -8.34 -12.12 -3.56
CA PRO A 126 -7.20 -13.02 -3.69
C PRO A 126 -5.85 -12.32 -3.41
N SER A 127 -5.85 -10.98 -3.34
CA SER A 127 -4.66 -10.16 -3.16
C SER A 127 -4.29 -10.01 -1.69
N TRP A 128 -2.99 -10.07 -1.42
CA TRP A 128 -2.42 -9.81 -0.11
C TRP A 128 -1.85 -8.39 -0.08
N GLN A 129 -1.90 -7.75 1.08
CA GLN A 129 -1.41 -6.40 1.26
C GLN A 129 -0.13 -6.41 2.09
N GLY A 130 0.80 -5.53 1.76
CA GLY A 130 1.99 -5.31 2.57
C GLY A 130 1.62 -4.49 3.82
N ALA A 131 1.93 -5.00 5.00
CA ALA A 131 1.70 -4.32 6.27
C ALA A 131 3.02 -4.12 7.00
N VAL A 132 3.39 -2.85 7.20
CA VAL A 132 4.55 -2.42 7.97
C VAL A 132 4.04 -2.01 9.36
N PHE A 133 4.21 -2.89 10.36
CA PHE A 133 3.75 -2.62 11.72
C PHE A 133 4.65 -1.59 12.41
N LEU A 134 4.06 -0.65 13.15
CA LEU A 134 4.83 0.30 13.93
C LEU A 134 5.43 -0.40 15.16
N PRO A 135 6.63 0.00 15.64
CA PRO A 135 7.25 -0.63 16.81
C PRO A 135 6.40 -0.43 18.06
N THR A 136 5.74 0.73 18.14
CA THR A 136 4.77 1.07 19.16
C THR A 136 3.55 1.69 18.50
N PRO A 137 2.32 1.32 18.91
CA PRO A 137 1.12 1.99 18.48
C PRO A 137 1.25 3.52 18.61
N ARG A 138 0.99 4.25 17.52
CA ARG A 138 1.05 5.72 17.52
C ARG A 138 -0.35 6.27 17.73
N ALA A 139 -0.54 7.04 18.81
CA ALA A 139 -1.74 7.86 18.96
C ALA A 139 -1.75 8.94 17.87
N LEU A 140 -2.90 9.10 17.22
CA LEU A 140 -3.11 10.04 16.13
C LEU A 140 -4.16 11.08 16.52
N GLY A 141 -3.90 12.32 16.16
CA GLY A 141 -4.91 13.38 16.08
C GLY A 141 -5.46 13.54 14.67
N GLU A 142 -6.03 14.71 14.39
CA GLU A 142 -6.26 15.19 13.02
C GLU A 142 -4.98 15.89 12.54
N GLU A 143 -4.08 15.12 11.94
CA GLU A 143 -2.75 15.57 11.54
C GLU A 143 -2.35 15.02 10.19
N VAL A 144 -1.31 15.59 9.57
CA VAL A 144 -0.69 15.00 8.38
C VAL A 144 0.54 14.22 8.83
N VAL A 145 0.51 12.91 8.65
CA VAL A 145 1.64 12.02 8.89
C VAL A 145 2.40 11.83 7.58
N VAL A 146 3.72 11.99 7.62
CA VAL A 146 4.57 11.65 6.48
C VAL A 146 5.16 10.27 6.72
N ALA A 147 5.15 9.43 5.70
CA ALA A 147 5.82 8.14 5.75
C ALA A 147 6.80 8.00 4.57
N SER A 148 7.92 7.36 4.81
CA SER A 148 8.90 6.98 3.80
C SER A 148 8.76 5.49 3.55
N LEU A 149 8.61 5.06 2.30
CA LEU A 149 8.44 3.65 1.97
C LEU A 149 9.29 3.22 0.77
N SER A 150 9.65 1.94 0.78
CA SER A 150 10.38 1.31 -0.30
C SER A 150 9.88 -0.11 -0.55
N LEU A 151 9.77 -0.50 -1.81
CA LEU A 151 9.48 -1.85 -2.28
C LEU A 151 10.66 -2.35 -3.11
N ASP A 152 11.34 -3.37 -2.61
CA ASP A 152 12.33 -4.13 -3.36
C ASP A 152 11.58 -5.14 -4.24
N LEU A 153 11.56 -4.90 -5.56
CA LEU A 153 10.82 -5.73 -6.51
C LEU A 153 11.48 -7.10 -6.72
N LEU A 154 12.79 -7.21 -6.49
CA LEU A 154 13.53 -8.47 -6.64
C LEU A 154 13.26 -9.41 -5.47
N ARG A 155 13.11 -8.85 -4.26
CA ARG A 155 12.85 -9.63 -3.05
C ARG A 155 11.37 -9.70 -2.67
N GLY A 156 10.53 -8.84 -3.24
CA GLY A 156 9.17 -8.65 -2.78
C GLY A 156 9.09 -8.07 -1.36
N GLU A 157 10.14 -7.34 -0.93
CA GLU A 157 10.24 -6.79 0.42
C GLU A 157 9.71 -5.37 0.47
N LEU A 158 8.73 -5.14 1.34
CA LEU A 158 8.25 -3.81 1.66
C LEU A 158 8.88 -3.31 2.95
N ARG A 159 9.35 -2.07 2.96
CA ARG A 159 9.83 -1.37 4.15
C ARG A 159 9.17 -0.02 4.25
N GLY A 160 9.05 0.48 5.48
CA GLY A 160 8.43 1.77 5.75
C GLY A 160 8.81 2.34 7.09
N GLU A 161 8.66 3.65 7.23
CA GLU A 161 8.79 4.36 8.50
C GLU A 161 7.90 5.59 8.51
N LEU A 162 7.43 5.99 9.70
CA LEU A 162 6.80 7.28 9.90
C LEU A 162 7.86 8.32 10.23
N LEU A 163 7.77 9.50 9.62
CA LEU A 163 8.66 10.64 9.84
C LEU A 163 8.08 11.65 10.83
#